data_AF-A0A534W5Z1-F1
#
_entry.id   AF-A0A534W5Z1-F1
#
_cell.length_a   1.000
_cell.length_b   1.000
_cell.length_c   1.000
_cell.angle_alpha   90.00
_cell.angle_beta   90.00
_cell.angle_gamma   90.00
#
_symmetry.space_group_name_H-M   'P 1'
#
loop_
_entity.id
_entity.type
_entity.pdbx_description
1 polymer ?
#
loop_
_entity_poly.entity_id
_entity_poly.type
_entity_poly.pdbx_seq_one_letter_code
_entity_poly.pdbx_strand_id
1 'polypeptide(L)'
;MQNLPPQDSTDLDQIRIDQLEMLQAVDEAIGGSTTYGITGIMEHLRNLGVADNTIVVYFSDNGWLWGEHRLRAKNQPYEESIRAPMFARYPPLAPLPRKEGCFALNIDLASTFAELAGAGVPIFQDGRSLVHV
;
A
#
# COMPACT_ATOMS: atom_id res chain seq x y z
N MET A 1 -14.39 1.78 -28.51
CA MET A 1 -14.17 3.03 -27.75
C MET A 1 -14.73 4.28 -28.45
N GLN A 2 -15.17 4.20 -29.71
CA GLN A 2 -15.91 5.29 -30.35
C GLN A 2 -17.41 5.12 -30.04
N ASN A 3 -18.09 6.19 -29.61
CA ASN A 3 -19.51 6.29 -29.21
C ASN A 3 -19.85 6.16 -27.71
N LEU A 4 -18.93 6.47 -26.80
CA LEU A 4 -19.31 6.67 -25.39
C LEU A 4 -19.99 8.05 -25.23
N PRO A 5 -21.09 8.13 -24.46
CA PRO A 5 -21.79 9.40 -24.22
C PRO A 5 -20.84 10.43 -23.57
N PRO A 6 -21.08 11.73 -23.79
CA PRO A 6 -20.33 12.77 -23.09
C PRO A 6 -20.49 12.59 -21.57
N GLN A 7 -19.41 12.83 -20.83
CA GLN A 7 -19.42 12.80 -19.37
C GLN A 7 -19.98 14.12 -18.85
N ASP A 8 -20.79 14.06 -17.79
CA ASP A 8 -21.33 15.25 -17.11
C ASP A 8 -20.21 15.96 -16.33
N SER A 9 -20.02 17.25 -16.58
CA SER A 9 -18.99 18.05 -15.92
C SER A 9 -19.17 18.13 -14.41
N THR A 10 -20.42 18.17 -13.94
CA THR A 10 -20.72 18.25 -12.49
C THR A 10 -20.30 16.98 -11.78
N ASP A 11 -20.58 15.84 -12.40
CA ASP A 11 -20.19 14.52 -11.91
C ASP A 11 -18.66 14.36 -11.90
N LEU A 12 -17.97 14.84 -12.95
CA LEU A 12 -16.50 14.87 -12.98
C LEU A 12 -15.88 15.75 -11.88
N ASP A 13 -16.44 16.93 -11.65
CA ASP A 13 -15.99 17.83 -10.58
C ASP A 13 -16.13 17.17 -9.21
N GLN A 14 -17.26 16.49 -8.96
CA GLN A 14 -17.48 15.77 -7.71
C GLN A 14 -16.46 14.64 -7.51
N ILE A 15 -16.16 13.84 -8.55
CA ILE A 15 -15.09 12.82 -8.43
C ILE A 15 -13.78 13.45 -7.99
N ARG A 16 -13.44 14.61 -8.57
CA ARG A 16 -12.17 15.26 -8.30
C ARG A 16 -12.11 15.79 -6.87
N ILE A 17 -13.23 16.31 -6.36
CA ILE A 17 -13.37 16.70 -4.96
C ILE A 17 -13.18 15.47 -4.06
N ASP A 18 -13.92 14.39 -4.30
CA ASP A 18 -13.83 13.14 -3.51
C ASP A 18 -12.39 12.58 -3.51
N GLN A 19 -11.70 12.64 -4.65
CA GLN A 19 -10.32 12.21 -4.79
C GLN A 19 -9.36 13.05 -3.93
N LEU A 20 -9.54 14.38 -3.93
CA LEU A 20 -8.70 15.29 -3.15
C LEU A 20 -8.95 15.14 -1.64
N GLU A 21 -10.21 14.96 -1.24
CA GLU A 21 -10.56 14.67 0.16
C GLU A 21 -9.94 13.36 0.64
N MET A 22 -9.98 12.32 -0.21
CA MET A 22 -9.29 11.05 0.06
C MET A 22 -7.78 11.20 0.18
N LEU A 23 -7.15 11.97 -0.71
CA LEU A 23 -5.70 12.23 -0.65
C LEU A 23 -5.33 12.97 0.64
N GLN A 24 -6.12 13.96 1.05
CA GLN A 24 -5.93 14.67 2.31
C GLN A 24 -6.03 13.71 3.51
N ALA A 25 -7.04 12.82 3.52
CA ALA A 25 -7.18 11.83 4.59
C ALA A 25 -5.99 10.87 4.67
N VAL A 26 -5.42 10.48 3.51
CA VAL A 26 -4.19 9.67 3.45
C VAL A 26 -2.99 10.43 4.01
N ASP A 27 -2.80 11.69 3.62
CA ASP A 27 -1.70 12.53 4.12
C ASP A 27 -1.79 12.70 5.65
N GLU A 28 -2.98 12.92 6.19
CA GLU A 28 -3.23 13.01 7.63
C GLU A 28 -2.94 11.67 8.34
N ALA A 29 -3.35 10.54 7.75
CA ALA A 29 -3.10 9.21 8.30
C ALA A 29 -1.61 8.82 8.30
N ILE A 30 -0.83 9.32 7.34
CA ILE A 30 0.61 9.03 7.24
C ILE A 30 1.42 9.99 8.12
N GLY A 31 1.25 11.29 7.92
CA GLY A 31 2.14 12.34 8.43
C GLY A 31 1.46 13.41 9.29
N GLY A 32 0.14 13.36 9.47
CA GLY A 32 -0.61 14.44 10.12
C GLY A 32 -0.37 14.58 11.63
N SER A 33 0.11 13.53 12.30
CA SER A 33 0.31 13.57 13.76
C SER A 33 1.40 12.61 14.25
N THR A 34 2.10 13.02 15.31
CA THR A 34 3.00 12.16 16.08
C THR A 34 2.29 11.32 17.14
N THR A 35 0.96 11.45 17.26
CA THR A 35 0.14 10.73 18.24
C THR A 35 -0.64 9.57 17.62
N TYR A 36 -1.02 9.66 16.35
CA TYR A 36 -1.77 8.65 15.62
C TYR A 36 -1.22 8.43 14.21
N GLY A 37 -1.81 7.50 13.46
CA GLY A 37 -1.36 7.18 12.11
C GLY A 37 0.02 6.54 12.08
N ILE A 38 0.65 6.53 10.91
CA ILE A 38 1.96 5.87 10.72
C ILE A 38 3.05 6.58 11.53
N THR A 39 3.09 7.91 11.49
CA THR A 39 4.08 8.70 12.25
C THR A 39 3.96 8.43 13.75
N GLY A 40 2.74 8.39 14.31
CA GLY A 40 2.53 8.07 15.71
C GLY A 40 2.91 6.63 16.09
N ILE A 41 2.57 5.64 15.27
CA ILE A 41 3.02 4.24 15.47
C ILE A 41 4.55 4.18 15.51
N MET A 42 5.21 4.85 14.57
CA MET A 42 6.67 4.86 14.49
C MET A 42 7.32 5.58 15.69
N GLU A 43 6.75 6.68 16.18
CA GLU A 43 7.20 7.32 17.41
C GLU A 43 7.03 6.40 18.62
N HIS A 44 5.91 5.69 18.71
CA HIS A 44 5.67 4.75 19.80
C HIS A 44 6.71 3.62 19.81
N LEU A 45 6.99 3.03 18.65
CA LEU A 45 8.02 2.00 18.51
C LEU A 45 9.43 2.53 18.87
N ARG A 46 9.74 3.78 18.53
CA ARG A 46 11.01 4.45 18.92
C ARG A 46 11.10 4.62 20.43
N ASN A 47 10.04 5.11 21.07
CA ASN A 47 9.97 5.33 22.51
C ASN A 47 10.11 4.01 23.31
N LEU A 48 9.62 2.90 22.76
CA LEU A 48 9.81 1.57 23.32
C LEU A 48 11.21 0.99 23.07
N GLY A 49 12.03 1.62 22.23
CA GLY A 49 13.36 1.12 21.87
C GLY A 49 13.36 -0.13 20.96
N VAL A 50 12.21 -0.46 20.35
CA VAL A 50 12.06 -1.68 19.52
C VAL A 50 11.91 -1.38 18.03
N ALA A 51 11.95 -0.11 17.62
CA ALA A 51 11.76 0.31 16.23
C ALA A 51 12.68 -0.40 15.24
N ASP A 52 13.93 -0.69 15.61
CA ASP A 52 14.89 -1.29 14.69
C ASP A 52 14.78 -2.82 14.60
N ASN A 53 14.09 -3.44 15.56
CA ASN A 53 13.79 -4.87 15.55
C ASN A 53 12.31 -5.16 15.19
N THR A 54 11.60 -4.17 14.65
CA THR A 54 10.20 -4.31 14.24
C THR A 54 10.10 -4.06 12.74
N ILE A 55 9.58 -5.03 11.99
CA ILE A 55 9.20 -4.80 10.59
C ILE A 55 7.89 -4.01 10.56
N VAL A 56 7.86 -2.95 9.75
CA VAL A 56 6.66 -2.15 9.50
C VAL A 56 6.36 -2.19 8.01
N VAL A 57 5.18 -2.65 7.64
CA VAL A 57 4.70 -2.68 6.26
C VAL A 57 3.48 -1.78 6.14
N TYR A 58 3.55 -0.82 5.24
CA TYR A 58 2.42 -0.01 4.80
C TYR A 58 2.04 -0.43 3.38
N PHE A 59 0.82 -0.87 3.18
CA PHE A 59 0.34 -1.31 1.86
C PHE A 59 -1.17 -1.08 1.73
N SER A 60 -1.67 -1.16 0.49
CA SER A 60 -3.10 -1.15 0.20
C SER A 60 -3.53 -2.49 -0.42
N ASP A 61 -4.80 -2.87 -0.24
CA ASP A 61 -5.38 -4.10 -0.76
C ASP A 61 -5.56 -4.10 -2.28
N ASN A 62 -5.91 -2.94 -2.86
CA ASN A 62 -6.12 -2.74 -4.29
C ASN A 62 -6.01 -1.25 -4.68
N GLY A 63 -5.91 -0.98 -5.97
CA GLY A 63 -6.07 0.37 -6.51
C GLY A 63 -7.54 0.78 -6.67
N TRP A 64 -7.78 1.94 -7.28
CA TRP A 64 -9.11 2.47 -7.58
C TRP A 64 -9.08 3.33 -8.84
N LEU A 65 -10.01 3.11 -9.77
CA LEU A 65 -10.21 3.99 -10.92
C LEU A 65 -11.06 5.20 -10.51
N TRP A 66 -10.50 6.39 -10.67
CA TRP A 66 -11.11 7.70 -10.44
C TRP A 66 -11.70 8.30 -11.72
N GLY A 67 -12.08 7.46 -12.69
CA GLY A 67 -12.59 7.90 -13.99
C GLY A 67 -11.65 7.61 -15.16
N GLU A 68 -10.46 7.05 -14.92
CA GLU A 68 -9.61 6.50 -15.98
C GLU A 68 -10.41 5.49 -16.80
N HIS A 69 -10.19 5.49 -18.12
CA HIS A 69 -10.97 4.69 -19.06
C HIS A 69 -12.49 4.91 -18.99
N ARG A 70 -12.95 6.01 -18.37
CA ARG A 70 -14.36 6.29 -18.01
C ARG A 70 -14.99 5.27 -17.06
N LEU A 71 -14.17 4.66 -16.20
CA LEU A 71 -14.57 3.65 -15.23
C LEU A 71 -14.41 4.16 -13.79
N ARG A 72 -15.29 3.70 -12.89
CA ARG A 72 -15.17 3.86 -11.44
C ARG A 72 -15.32 2.50 -10.79
N ALA A 73 -14.19 1.87 -10.53
CA ALA A 73 -14.16 0.47 -10.14
C ALA A 73 -12.82 0.13 -9.49
N LYS A 74 -12.76 -1.07 -8.91
CA LYS A 74 -11.52 -1.67 -8.38
C LYS A 74 -11.32 -3.13 -8.80
N ASN A 75 -12.09 -3.58 -9.78
CA ASN A 75 -12.13 -4.96 -10.25
C ASN A 75 -11.82 -5.05 -11.75
N GLN A 76 -11.01 -4.13 -12.26
CA GLN A 76 -10.64 -4.06 -13.68
C GLN A 76 -9.18 -4.44 -13.86
N PRO A 77 -8.78 -5.02 -15.00
CA PRO A 77 -7.40 -5.42 -15.27
C PRO A 77 -6.52 -4.24 -15.73
N TYR A 78 -6.66 -3.08 -15.10
CA TYR A 78 -5.85 -1.88 -15.36
C TYR A 78 -4.93 -1.58 -14.17
N GLU A 79 -3.77 -0.97 -14.44
CA GLU A 79 -2.76 -0.65 -13.43
C GLU A 79 -3.35 0.15 -12.26
N GLU A 80 -4.21 1.12 -12.53
CA GLU A 80 -4.89 1.95 -11.53
C GLU A 80 -5.77 1.13 -10.58
N SER A 81 -6.22 -0.05 -11.00
CA SER A 81 -7.02 -0.97 -10.20
C SER A 81 -6.19 -2.03 -9.49
N ILE A 82 -5.15 -2.56 -10.13
CA ILE A 82 -4.41 -3.74 -9.63
C ILE A 82 -3.12 -3.36 -8.90
N ARG A 83 -2.52 -2.21 -9.21
CA ARG A 83 -1.26 -1.78 -8.61
C ARG A 83 -1.54 -0.94 -7.37
N ALA A 84 -1.20 -1.49 -6.21
CA ALA A 84 -1.29 -0.83 -4.92
C ALA A 84 0.10 -0.39 -4.42
N PRO A 85 0.19 0.69 -3.61
CA PRO A 85 1.42 1.02 -2.91
C PRO A 85 1.79 -0.09 -1.90
N MET A 86 3.09 -0.35 -1.78
CA MET A 86 3.68 -1.17 -0.72
C MET A 86 5.03 -0.58 -0.32
N PHE A 87 5.20 -0.35 0.97
CA PHE A 87 6.42 0.16 1.59
C PHE A 87 6.74 -0.73 2.80
N ALA A 88 7.98 -1.15 2.92
CA ALA A 88 8.44 -1.91 4.08
C ALA A 88 9.67 -1.24 4.69
N ARG A 89 9.70 -1.16 6.03
CA ARG A 89 10.86 -0.74 6.81
C ARG A 89 11.27 -1.90 7.71
N TYR A 90 12.50 -2.36 7.53
CA TYR A 90 13.16 -3.29 8.44
C TYR A 90 14.68 -3.12 8.39
N PRO A 91 15.27 -2.30 9.30
CA PRO A 91 16.69 -1.95 9.25
C PRO A 91 17.68 -3.13 9.19
N PRO A 92 17.44 -4.28 9.84
CA PRO A 92 18.36 -5.42 9.79
C PRO A 92 18.58 -5.99 8.38
N LEU A 93 17.59 -5.89 7.48
CA LEU A 93 17.70 -6.34 6.09
C LEU A 93 17.86 -5.19 5.08
N ALA A 94 17.33 -4.02 5.42
CA ALA A 94 17.27 -2.86 4.55
C ALA A 94 17.69 -1.59 5.33
N PRO A 95 18.99 -1.40 5.60
CA PRO A 95 19.46 -0.26 6.41
C PRO A 95 19.31 1.09 5.69
N LEU A 96 19.22 1.09 4.37
CA LEU A 96 19.03 2.28 3.54
C LEU A 96 17.76 2.17 2.70
N PRO A 97 17.03 3.28 2.45
CA PRO A 97 15.89 3.29 1.54
C PRO A 97 16.32 2.88 0.12
N ARG A 98 15.53 1.98 -0.49
CA ARG A 98 15.68 1.58 -1.89
C ARG A 98 14.32 1.37 -2.53
N LYS A 99 14.28 1.37 -3.86
CA LYS A 99 13.09 1.02 -4.64
C LYS A 99 13.31 -0.34 -5.26
N GLU A 100 12.36 -1.24 -5.05
CA GLU A 100 12.38 -2.54 -5.70
C GLU A 100 11.69 -2.51 -7.06
N GLY A 101 12.34 -3.13 -8.05
CA GLY A 101 11.81 -3.29 -9.40
C GLY A 101 11.12 -4.63 -9.64
N CYS A 102 11.18 -5.55 -8.67
CA CYS A 102 10.52 -6.84 -8.77
C CYS A 102 9.01 -6.72 -8.57
N PHE A 103 8.26 -7.69 -9.09
CA PHE A 103 6.85 -7.84 -8.72
C PHE A 103 6.75 -8.29 -7.27
N ALA A 104 5.93 -7.59 -6.50
CA ALA A 104 5.54 -7.95 -5.15
C ALA A 104 4.01 -7.94 -5.08
N LEU A 105 3.44 -8.95 -4.43
CA LEU A 105 2.01 -9.13 -4.27
C LEU A 105 1.64 -9.16 -2.79
N ASN A 106 0.38 -8.88 -2.48
CA ASN A 106 -0.16 -9.01 -1.12
C ASN A 106 0.01 -10.42 -0.54
N ILE A 107 -0.06 -11.47 -1.38
CA ILE A 107 0.13 -12.87 -0.97
C ILE A 107 1.55 -13.18 -0.51
N ASP A 108 2.54 -12.36 -0.88
CA ASP A 108 3.94 -12.55 -0.51
C ASP A 108 4.21 -12.21 0.96
N LEU A 109 3.35 -11.39 1.58
CA LEU A 109 3.51 -10.95 2.98
C LEU A 109 3.44 -12.11 3.97
N ALA A 110 2.58 -13.11 3.73
CA ALA A 110 2.45 -14.27 4.61
C ALA A 110 3.76 -15.06 4.68
N SER A 111 4.32 -15.41 3.51
CA SER A 111 5.62 -16.10 3.39
C SER A 111 6.76 -15.26 3.97
N THR A 112 6.75 -13.94 3.74
CA THR A 112 7.76 -13.01 4.28
C THR A 112 7.76 -12.99 5.81
N PHE A 113 6.59 -12.87 6.44
CA PHE A 113 6.48 -12.82 7.90
C PHE A 113 6.81 -14.15 8.55
N ALA A 114 6.42 -15.28 7.93
CA ALA A 114 6.77 -16.59 8.43
C ALA A 114 8.29 -16.82 8.44
N GLU A 115 8.98 -16.45 7.35
CA GLU A 115 10.44 -16.56 7.27
C GLU A 115 11.14 -15.68 8.31
N LEU A 116 10.72 -14.42 8.44
CA LEU A 116 11.27 -13.49 9.45
C LEU A 116 11.05 -13.99 10.88
N ALA A 117 9.95 -14.68 11.14
CA ALA A 117 9.65 -15.29 12.44
C ALA A 117 10.38 -16.63 12.68
N GLY A 118 11.11 -17.15 11.68
CA GLY A 118 11.69 -18.50 11.73
C GLY A 118 10.62 -19.59 11.79
N ALA A 119 9.39 -19.29 11.37
CA ALA A 119 8.26 -20.21 11.41
C ALA A 119 8.14 -20.96 10.08
N GLY A 120 7.92 -22.27 10.15
CA GLY A 120 7.47 -23.02 8.99
C GLY A 120 6.01 -22.68 8.67
N VAL A 121 5.68 -22.47 7.39
CA VAL A 121 4.27 -22.33 6.98
C VAL A 121 3.67 -23.74 6.84
N PRO A 122 2.61 -24.10 7.58
CA PRO A 122 2.10 -25.47 7.64
C PRO A 122 1.31 -25.88 6.39
N ILE A 123 1.06 -24.94 5.47
CA ILE A 123 0.30 -25.14 4.25
C ILE A 123 1.05 -24.54 3.08
N PHE A 124 0.76 -25.05 1.88
CA PHE A 124 1.29 -24.49 0.64
C PHE A 124 0.96 -23.00 0.52
N GLN A 125 1.92 -22.20 0.06
CA GLN A 125 1.77 -20.78 -0.20
C GLN A 125 2.02 -20.51 -1.68
N ASP A 126 1.13 -19.74 -2.30
CA ASP A 126 1.36 -19.22 -3.65
C ASP A 126 2.38 -18.07 -3.64
N GLY A 127 2.38 -17.27 -2.56
CA GLY A 127 3.29 -16.15 -2.39
C GLY A 127 4.71 -16.56 -2.03
N ARG A 128 5.68 -15.73 -2.40
CA ARG A 128 7.10 -15.93 -2.12
C ARG A 128 7.59 -14.89 -1.14
N SER A 129 8.49 -15.29 -0.25
CA SER A 129 9.09 -14.35 0.71
C SER A 129 9.85 -13.24 -0.01
N LEU A 130 9.66 -12.00 0.46
CA LEU A 130 10.35 -10.80 0.00
C LEU A 130 11.64 -10.54 0.79
N VAL A 131 12.11 -11.44 1.65
CA VAL A 131 13.36 -11.27 2.42
C VAL A 131 14.59 -11.21 1.50
N HIS A 132 14.49 -11.82 0.30
CA HIS A 132 15.62 -11.99 -0.62
C HIS A 132 15.51 -11.15 -1.90
N VAL A 133 14.68 -10.11 -1.90
CA VAL A 133 14.54 -9.17 -3.03
C VAL A 133 15.60 -8.06 -3.00
#